data_AF-A0A7W0M8T5-F1
#
_entry.id   AF-A0A7W0M8T5-F1
#
_cell.length_a   1.000
_cell.length_b   1.000
_cell.length_c   1.000
_cell.angle_alpha   90.00
_cell.angle_beta   90.00
_cell.angle_gamma   90.00
#
_symmetry.space_group_name_H-M   'P 1'
#
loop_
_entity.id
_entity.type
_entity.pdbx_description
1 polymer ?
#
loop_
_entity_poly.entity_id
_entity_poly.type
_entity_poly.pdbx_seq_one_letter_code
_entity_poly.pdbx_strand_id
1 'polypeptide(L)'
;MGLRISLRVVAMCVSLLSPLAAIAADAEKPAFDPTDRYDVRVIDGWTVRVSDRYANEPALLENVLKEMTGQFKRIVEAVPAPAVEKLRRVEIWVEVNNPQFPCMCYHANERWLRANGVNPEKTGHVELANGRNFLSWTMQQPWMVLHELAHGYHDRFIEHGYENKVISVALAKSKDAGLYGEVDHIAGKKRDHYAATNPMEYFAESSESYFGKNDFFPYDRAELQAYDPDALRLMEELWGVSKNVSRQEPRNARTIRTD
;
A
#
# COMPACT_ATOMS: atom_id res chain seq x y z
N MET A 1 -55.12 -85.24 -14.05
CA MET A 1 -53.99 -85.94 -13.40
C MET A 1 -52.71 -85.34 -13.98
N GLY A 2 -51.98 -84.44 -13.34
CA GLY A 2 -51.59 -84.42 -11.94
C GLY A 2 -50.16 -84.95 -11.84
N LEU A 3 -49.16 -84.08 -11.96
CA LEU A 3 -47.93 -84.17 -11.15
C LEU A 3 -47.12 -82.86 -11.27
N ARG A 4 -46.92 -82.22 -10.12
CA ARG A 4 -45.97 -81.11 -9.93
C ARG A 4 -44.58 -81.71 -9.71
N ILE A 5 -43.55 -81.14 -10.34
CA ILE A 5 -42.18 -81.19 -9.80
C ILE A 5 -41.61 -79.77 -9.90
N SER A 6 -41.40 -79.18 -8.72
CA SER A 6 -40.65 -77.96 -8.52
C SER A 6 -39.17 -78.20 -8.75
N LEU A 7 -38.50 -77.33 -9.50
CA LEU A 7 -37.06 -77.14 -9.41
C LEU A 7 -36.77 -75.64 -9.33
N ARG A 8 -36.48 -75.18 -8.10
CA ARG A 8 -35.74 -73.94 -7.87
C ARG A 8 -34.26 -74.25 -8.09
N VAL A 9 -33.50 -73.32 -8.67
CA VAL A 9 -32.13 -72.91 -8.28
C VAL A 9 -31.58 -71.93 -9.34
N VAL A 10 -31.58 -70.65 -8.98
CA VAL A 10 -30.39 -69.77 -8.80
C VAL A 10 -29.97 -69.06 -10.10
N ALA A 11 -30.55 -67.87 -10.29
CA ALA A 11 -29.95 -66.85 -11.16
C ALA A 11 -28.82 -66.17 -10.38
N MET A 12 -27.60 -66.37 -10.85
CA MET A 12 -26.38 -65.74 -10.34
C MET A 12 -26.38 -64.26 -10.77
N CYS A 13 -26.82 -63.36 -9.88
CA CYS A 13 -26.62 -61.92 -10.06
C CYS A 13 -25.14 -61.60 -9.85
N VAL A 14 -24.39 -61.50 -10.94
CA VAL A 14 -23.07 -60.86 -10.93
C VAL A 14 -23.28 -59.37 -10.73
N SER A 15 -23.15 -58.91 -9.49
CA SER A 15 -23.07 -57.50 -9.14
C SER A 15 -21.74 -56.94 -9.66
N LEU A 16 -21.79 -56.28 -10.81
CA LEU A 16 -20.72 -55.40 -11.29
C LEU A 16 -20.66 -54.18 -10.36
N LEU A 17 -19.90 -54.26 -9.28
CA LEU A 17 -19.38 -53.08 -8.60
C LEU A 17 -18.32 -52.46 -9.51
N SER A 18 -18.73 -51.50 -10.35
CA SER A 18 -17.78 -50.56 -10.94
C SER A 18 -17.17 -49.73 -9.80
N PRO A 19 -15.84 -49.67 -9.65
CA PRO A 19 -15.24 -48.72 -8.74
C PRO A 19 -15.45 -47.34 -9.34
N LEU A 20 -16.23 -46.51 -8.66
CA LEU A 20 -16.28 -45.08 -8.90
C LEU A 20 -14.89 -44.54 -8.54
N ALA A 21 -14.00 -44.48 -9.51
CA ALA A 21 -12.73 -43.79 -9.35
C ALA A 21 -13.07 -42.32 -9.09
N ALA A 22 -12.90 -41.88 -7.83
CA ALA A 22 -12.94 -40.48 -7.50
C ALA A 22 -11.81 -39.81 -8.28
N ILE A 23 -12.17 -39.08 -9.34
CA ILE A 23 -11.28 -38.12 -9.96
C ILE A 23 -11.09 -37.04 -8.90
N ALA A 24 -10.03 -37.15 -8.12
CA ALA A 24 -9.52 -36.01 -7.38
C ALA A 24 -9.14 -34.98 -8.44
N ALA A 25 -9.94 -33.92 -8.55
CA ALA A 25 -9.51 -32.75 -9.30
C ALA A 25 -8.21 -32.29 -8.64
N ASP A 26 -7.11 -32.34 -9.39
CA ASP A 26 -5.88 -31.64 -9.00
C ASP A 26 -6.28 -30.18 -8.80
N ALA A 27 -6.43 -29.77 -7.54
CA ALA A 27 -6.61 -28.37 -7.22
C ALA A 27 -5.33 -27.67 -7.66
N GLU A 28 -5.42 -26.99 -8.81
CA GLU A 28 -4.34 -26.18 -9.35
C GLU A 28 -3.83 -25.26 -8.23
N LYS A 29 -2.52 -25.28 -7.97
CA LYS A 29 -1.94 -24.43 -6.92
C LYS A 29 -2.41 -23.00 -7.16
N PRO A 30 -2.91 -22.29 -6.13
CA PRO A 30 -3.38 -20.93 -6.32
C PRO A 30 -2.25 -20.08 -6.94
N ALA A 31 -2.60 -19.23 -7.90
CA ALA A 31 -1.65 -18.40 -8.64
C ALA A 31 -0.86 -17.43 -7.74
N PHE A 32 -1.33 -17.23 -6.51
CA PHE A 32 -0.76 -16.39 -5.46
C PHE A 32 -0.83 -17.10 -4.11
N ASP A 33 -0.04 -16.63 -3.14
CA ASP A 33 -0.15 -17.10 -1.76
C ASP A 33 -1.46 -16.57 -1.11
N PRO A 34 -2.30 -17.46 -0.53
CA PRO A 34 -3.51 -17.05 0.17
C PRO A 34 -3.18 -16.29 1.46
N THR A 35 -4.14 -15.51 1.95
CA THR A 35 -3.97 -14.59 3.08
C THR A 35 -3.63 -15.29 4.40
N ASP A 36 -3.99 -16.56 4.57
CA ASP A 36 -3.65 -17.36 5.74
C ASP A 36 -2.16 -17.76 5.80
N ARG A 37 -1.39 -17.48 4.74
CA ARG A 37 0.08 -17.61 4.69
C ARG A 37 0.81 -16.39 5.26
N TYR A 38 0.09 -15.46 5.89
CA TYR A 38 0.65 -14.23 6.42
C TYR A 38 0.40 -14.12 7.92
N ASP A 39 1.48 -13.96 8.68
CA ASP A 39 1.42 -13.60 10.10
C ASP A 39 0.97 -12.15 10.25
N VAL A 40 -0.12 -11.93 10.98
CA VAL A 40 -0.63 -10.59 11.27
C VAL A 40 0.08 -10.00 12.49
N ARG A 41 0.68 -8.82 12.32
CA ARG A 41 1.35 -8.06 13.37
C ARG A 41 0.77 -6.65 13.44
N VAL A 42 0.82 -6.05 14.63
CA VAL A 42 0.51 -4.63 14.82
C VAL A 42 1.80 -3.89 15.14
N ILE A 43 2.19 -2.94 14.30
CA ILE A 43 3.44 -2.16 14.44
C ILE A 43 3.08 -0.68 14.33
N ASP A 44 3.34 0.10 15.38
CA ASP A 44 3.00 1.54 15.46
C ASP A 44 1.55 1.87 15.08
N GLY A 45 0.63 0.92 15.28
CA GLY A 45 -0.80 1.02 14.97
C GLY A 45 -1.19 0.60 13.55
N TRP A 46 -0.24 0.21 12.70
CA TRP A 46 -0.52 -0.42 11.40
C TRP A 46 -0.68 -1.93 11.54
N THR A 47 -1.62 -2.49 10.79
CA THR A 47 -1.69 -3.93 10.51
C THR A 47 -0.65 -4.27 9.45
N VAL A 48 0.31 -5.12 9.80
CA VAL A 48 1.38 -5.61 8.93
C VAL A 48 1.24 -7.11 8.76
N ARG A 49 1.02 -7.56 7.53
CA ARG A 49 0.89 -8.97 7.13
C ARG A 49 2.23 -9.47 6.61
N VAL A 50 2.88 -10.36 7.34
CA VAL A 50 4.22 -10.85 7.01
C VAL A 50 4.14 -12.24 6.39
N SER A 51 4.63 -12.39 5.16
CA SER A 51 4.68 -13.68 4.46
C SER A 51 5.45 -14.73 5.27
N ASP A 52 4.90 -15.93 5.42
CA ASP A 52 5.54 -17.06 6.10
C ASP A 52 6.85 -17.50 5.44
N ARG A 53 7.08 -17.09 4.18
CA ARG A 53 8.33 -17.34 3.45
C ARG A 53 9.55 -16.74 4.13
N TYR A 54 9.38 -15.71 4.97
CA TYR A 54 10.45 -15.15 5.80
C TYR A 54 10.99 -16.12 6.85
N ALA A 55 10.34 -17.27 7.11
CA ALA A 55 10.91 -18.33 7.93
C ALA A 55 12.31 -18.79 7.43
N ASN A 56 12.57 -18.66 6.13
CA ASN A 56 13.87 -18.97 5.53
C ASN A 56 14.90 -17.82 5.63
N GLU A 57 14.46 -16.61 5.97
CA GLU A 57 15.29 -15.40 5.99
C GLU A 57 14.99 -14.49 7.20
N PRO A 58 15.09 -15.00 8.45
CA PRO A 58 14.67 -14.26 9.63
C PRO A 58 15.46 -12.97 9.87
N ALA A 59 16.77 -12.96 9.55
CA ALA A 59 17.60 -11.77 9.67
C ALA A 59 17.23 -10.68 8.64
N LEU A 60 16.76 -11.06 7.45
CA LEU A 60 16.23 -10.09 6.49
C LEU A 60 14.94 -9.47 7.02
N LEU A 61 14.03 -10.29 7.55
CA LEU A 61 12.77 -9.81 8.13
C LEU A 61 13.03 -8.81 9.26
N GLU A 62 13.94 -9.11 10.18
CA GLU A 62 14.28 -8.23 11.29
C GLU A 62 14.70 -6.84 10.78
N ASN A 63 15.58 -6.77 9.78
CA ASN A 63 16.03 -5.51 9.22
C ASN A 63 14.90 -4.77 8.48
N VAL A 64 14.08 -5.48 7.69
CA VAL A 64 12.92 -4.91 6.99
C VAL A 64 11.95 -4.28 7.99
N LEU A 65 11.56 -5.02 9.03
CA LEU A 65 10.63 -4.51 10.04
C LEU A 65 11.24 -3.36 10.85
N LYS A 66 12.53 -3.38 11.12
CA LYS A 66 13.24 -2.28 11.80
C LYS A 66 13.21 -0.99 10.97
N GLU A 67 13.53 -1.06 9.68
CA GLU A 67 13.48 0.10 8.78
C GLU A 67 12.04 0.61 8.63
N MET A 68 11.08 -0.28 8.41
CA MET A 68 9.65 0.06 8.32
C MET A 68 9.13 0.75 9.59
N THR A 69 9.47 0.22 10.77
CA THR A 69 9.15 0.84 12.07
C THR A 69 9.73 2.25 12.16
N GLY A 70 10.96 2.45 11.69
CA GLY A 70 11.59 3.77 11.62
C GLY A 70 10.83 4.75 10.72
N GLN A 71 10.32 4.29 9.56
CA GLN A 71 9.51 5.12 8.68
C GLN A 71 8.14 5.44 9.29
N PHE A 72 7.46 4.46 9.90
CA PHE A 72 6.18 4.70 10.57
C PHE A 72 6.28 5.77 11.66
N LYS A 73 7.33 5.75 12.48
CA LYS A 73 7.54 6.77 13.51
C LYS A 73 7.69 8.17 12.90
N ARG A 74 8.50 8.31 11.84
CA ARG A 74 8.64 9.57 11.10
C ARG A 74 7.31 10.05 10.52
N ILE A 75 6.49 9.14 9.99
CA ILE A 75 5.15 9.46 9.47
C ILE A 75 4.22 9.93 10.59
N VAL A 76 4.19 9.23 11.73
CA VAL A 76 3.37 9.61 12.90
C VAL A 76 3.75 10.99 13.43
N GLU A 77 5.04 11.32 13.40
CA GLU A 77 5.56 12.62 13.84
C GLU A 77 5.25 13.76 12.86
N ALA A 78 5.34 13.51 11.55
CA ALA A 78 5.23 14.55 10.54
C ALA A 78 3.81 14.80 10.03
N VAL A 79 2.99 13.74 9.91
CA VAL A 79 1.67 13.79 9.27
C VAL A 79 0.58 14.11 10.31
N PRO A 80 -0.45 14.93 9.99
CA PRO A 80 -1.54 15.22 10.90
C PRO A 80 -2.19 13.97 11.50
N ALA A 81 -2.38 13.93 12.81
CA ALA A 81 -2.93 12.75 13.51
C ALA A 81 -4.24 12.20 12.89
N PRO A 82 -5.23 13.02 12.47
CA PRO A 82 -6.42 12.50 11.79
C PRO A 82 -6.13 11.79 10.46
N ALA A 83 -5.07 12.21 9.74
CA ALA A 83 -4.63 11.55 8.53
C ALA A 83 -3.85 10.26 8.86
N VAL A 84 -3.00 10.25 9.89
CA VAL A 84 -2.33 9.05 10.39
C VAL A 84 -3.34 7.94 10.75
N GLU A 85 -4.45 8.29 11.40
CA GLU A 85 -5.54 7.33 11.70
C GLU A 85 -6.20 6.75 10.46
N LYS A 86 -6.19 7.46 9.34
CA LYS A 86 -6.63 6.95 8.05
C LYS A 86 -5.55 6.06 7.42
N LEU A 87 -4.29 6.49 7.46
CA LEU A 87 -3.14 5.72 6.94
C LEU A 87 -3.02 4.34 7.61
N ARG A 88 -3.29 4.24 8.92
CA ARG A 88 -3.30 2.96 9.66
C ARG A 88 -4.35 1.95 9.16
N ARG A 89 -5.35 2.38 8.39
CA ARG A 89 -6.35 1.51 7.74
C ARG A 89 -5.85 0.94 6.41
N VAL A 90 -4.72 1.42 5.91
CA VAL A 90 -4.00 0.87 4.76
C VAL A 90 -3.00 -0.14 5.32
N GLU A 91 -3.39 -1.41 5.31
CA GLU A 91 -2.52 -2.52 5.72
C GLU A 91 -1.27 -2.62 4.83
N ILE A 92 -0.19 -3.15 5.40
CA ILE A 92 1.06 -3.40 4.69
C ILE A 92 1.29 -4.91 4.55
N TRP A 93 1.41 -5.38 3.32
CA TRP A 93 1.75 -6.77 3.00
C TRP A 93 3.25 -6.86 2.74
N VAL A 94 3.96 -7.70 3.49
CA VAL A 94 5.42 -7.79 3.46
C VAL A 94 5.84 -9.13 2.85
N GLU A 95 6.35 -9.05 1.63
CA GLU A 95 6.88 -10.17 0.87
C GLU A 95 8.40 -10.21 0.91
N VAL A 96 8.97 -11.41 0.79
CA VAL A 96 10.41 -11.58 0.64
C VAL A 96 10.88 -11.04 -0.72
N ASN A 97 10.24 -11.51 -1.80
CA ASN A 97 10.55 -11.17 -3.19
C ASN A 97 9.40 -11.60 -4.13
N ASN A 98 8.44 -10.71 -4.36
CA ASN A 98 7.45 -10.83 -5.42
C ASN A 98 8.05 -10.25 -6.71
N PRO A 99 8.32 -11.07 -7.75
CA PRO A 99 9.01 -10.62 -8.95
C PRO A 99 8.20 -9.65 -9.83
N GLN A 100 6.89 -9.48 -9.58
CA GLN A 100 6.05 -8.58 -10.37
C GLN A 100 6.25 -7.11 -10.03
N PHE A 101 6.70 -6.80 -8.81
CA PHE A 101 6.89 -5.43 -8.35
C PHE A 101 8.31 -5.26 -7.81
N PRO A 102 9.01 -4.20 -8.18
CA PRO A 102 10.43 -4.11 -7.90
C PRO A 102 10.74 -3.79 -6.43
N CYS A 103 9.87 -3.10 -5.69
CA CYS A 103 10.11 -2.79 -4.28
C CYS A 103 8.84 -2.64 -3.47
N MET A 104 8.17 -1.48 -3.53
CA MET A 104 6.88 -1.26 -2.91
C MET A 104 5.86 -0.81 -3.96
N CYS A 105 4.58 -1.01 -3.69
CA CYS A 105 3.48 -0.50 -4.52
C CYS A 105 2.16 -0.49 -3.76
N TYR A 106 1.28 0.44 -4.09
CA TYR A 106 -0.12 0.45 -3.70
C TYR A 106 -1.02 -0.22 -4.74
N HIS A 107 -1.95 -1.06 -4.29
CA HIS A 107 -2.83 -1.83 -5.16
C HIS A 107 -4.25 -1.27 -5.21
N ALA A 108 -4.59 -0.48 -6.22
CA ALA A 108 -5.92 0.10 -6.35
C ALA A 108 -6.96 -0.79 -7.07
N ASN A 109 -6.52 -1.78 -7.86
CA ASN A 109 -7.40 -2.45 -8.84
C ASN A 109 -7.46 -3.97 -8.66
N GLU A 110 -8.49 -4.44 -7.95
CA GLU A 110 -8.74 -5.87 -7.70
C GLU A 110 -8.79 -6.70 -8.98
N ARG A 111 -9.44 -6.20 -10.03
CA ARG A 111 -9.59 -6.92 -11.30
C ARG A 111 -8.23 -7.18 -11.93
N TRP A 112 -7.35 -6.18 -11.88
CA TRP A 112 -5.98 -6.32 -12.37
C TRP A 112 -5.20 -7.33 -11.52
N LEU A 113 -5.33 -7.32 -10.18
CA LEU A 113 -4.65 -8.29 -9.31
C LEU A 113 -5.05 -9.73 -9.67
N ARG A 114 -6.36 -10.01 -9.79
CA ARG A 114 -6.87 -11.34 -10.17
C ARG A 114 -6.33 -11.78 -11.52
N ALA A 115 -6.31 -10.89 -12.51
CA ALA A 115 -5.85 -11.20 -13.86
C ALA A 115 -4.34 -11.46 -13.94
N ASN A 116 -3.55 -10.93 -13.00
CA ASN A 116 -2.09 -11.04 -12.98
C ASN A 116 -1.57 -12.01 -11.91
N GLY A 117 -2.45 -12.79 -11.26
CA GLY A 117 -2.03 -13.77 -10.26
C GLY A 117 -1.45 -13.12 -8.99
N VAL A 118 -1.99 -11.97 -8.59
CA VAL A 118 -1.70 -11.33 -7.30
C VAL A 118 -2.91 -11.51 -6.38
N ASN A 119 -2.67 -11.71 -5.08
CA ASN A 119 -3.75 -11.89 -4.11
C ASN A 119 -4.69 -10.66 -4.13
N PRO A 120 -5.98 -10.83 -4.52
CA PRO A 120 -6.92 -9.72 -4.65
C PRO A 120 -7.26 -9.03 -3.33
N GLU A 121 -7.02 -9.67 -2.19
CA GLU A 121 -7.20 -9.06 -0.86
C GLU A 121 -6.15 -7.97 -0.56
N LYS A 122 -5.11 -7.83 -1.40
CA LYS A 122 -4.19 -6.69 -1.38
C LYS A 122 -4.83 -5.40 -1.91
N THR A 123 -6.02 -5.44 -2.52
CA THR A 123 -6.70 -4.24 -3.03
C THR A 123 -6.95 -3.25 -1.90
N GLY A 124 -6.59 -1.98 -2.10
CA GLY A 124 -6.70 -0.93 -1.10
C GLY A 124 -5.54 -0.88 -0.10
N HIS A 125 -4.48 -1.65 -0.35
CA HIS A 125 -3.35 -1.85 0.57
C HIS A 125 -2.00 -1.70 -0.14
N VAL A 126 -0.96 -1.53 0.68
CA VAL A 126 0.43 -1.42 0.21
C VAL A 126 1.10 -2.78 0.30
N GLU A 127 1.88 -3.11 -0.71
CA GLU A 127 2.77 -4.26 -0.73
C GLU A 127 4.22 -3.78 -0.70
N LEU A 128 4.98 -4.23 0.29
CA LEU A 128 6.43 -4.32 0.23
C LEU A 128 6.75 -5.65 -0.45
N ALA A 129 6.98 -5.60 -1.76
CA ALA A 129 7.20 -6.75 -2.63
C ALA A 129 8.61 -7.34 -2.51
N ASN A 130 9.63 -6.53 -2.18
CA ASN A 130 11.00 -7.03 -2.09
C ASN A 130 11.76 -6.44 -0.89
N GLY A 131 12.03 -7.29 0.11
CA GLY A 131 12.71 -6.90 1.35
C GLY A 131 14.13 -6.36 1.17
N ARG A 132 14.89 -6.88 0.20
CA ARG A 132 16.27 -6.42 -0.04
C ARG A 132 16.30 -5.09 -0.77
N ASN A 133 15.44 -4.93 -1.78
CA ASN A 133 15.32 -3.67 -2.50
C ASN A 133 14.80 -2.59 -1.57
N PHE A 134 13.83 -2.88 -0.71
CA PHE A 134 13.36 -1.94 0.31
C PHE A 134 14.52 -1.39 1.14
N LEU A 135 15.33 -2.27 1.74
CA LEU A 135 16.48 -1.82 2.55
C LEU A 135 17.53 -1.04 1.76
N SER A 136 17.76 -1.40 0.49
CA SER A 136 18.74 -0.73 -0.35
C SER A 136 18.25 0.63 -0.86
N TRP A 137 16.98 0.72 -1.23
CA TRP A 137 16.41 1.89 -1.91
C TRP A 137 16.06 2.99 -0.91
N THR A 138 15.64 2.64 0.32
CA THR A 138 15.33 3.62 1.37
C THR A 138 16.54 4.47 1.80
N MET A 139 17.75 4.06 1.45
CA MET A 139 18.96 4.88 1.59
C MET A 139 18.91 6.16 0.74
N GLN A 140 18.24 6.13 -0.41
CA GLN A 140 18.04 7.27 -1.30
C GLN A 140 16.59 7.79 -1.27
N GLN A 141 15.62 6.92 -0.95
CA GLN A 141 14.19 7.21 -0.87
C GLN A 141 13.68 7.06 0.57
N PRO A 142 14.08 7.96 1.48
CA PRO A 142 13.83 7.80 2.91
C PRO A 142 12.36 7.88 3.30
N TRP A 143 11.47 8.33 2.41
CA TRP A 143 10.03 8.45 2.65
C TRP A 143 9.18 7.53 1.75
N MET A 144 9.79 6.47 1.21
CA MET A 144 9.12 5.46 0.39
C MET A 144 7.84 4.88 1.01
N VAL A 145 7.81 4.61 2.32
CA VAL A 145 6.57 4.11 2.94
C VAL A 145 5.47 5.17 2.92
N LEU A 146 5.82 6.46 3.09
CA LEU A 146 4.86 7.55 2.98
C LEU A 146 4.35 7.69 1.54
N HIS A 147 5.22 7.51 0.54
CA HIS A 147 4.83 7.55 -0.88
C HIS A 147 3.66 6.61 -1.16
N GLU A 148 3.83 5.33 -0.82
CA GLU A 148 2.82 4.31 -1.08
C GLU A 148 1.57 4.50 -0.21
N LEU A 149 1.75 4.96 1.02
CA LEU A 149 0.63 5.34 1.89
C LEU A 149 -0.10 6.58 1.37
N ALA A 150 0.56 7.49 0.65
CA ALA A 150 -0.05 8.65 0.03
C ALA A 150 -0.93 8.24 -1.16
N HIS A 151 -0.53 7.23 -1.95
CA HIS A 151 -1.42 6.59 -2.92
C HIS A 151 -2.68 6.03 -2.25
N GLY A 152 -2.52 5.26 -1.17
CA GLY A 152 -3.66 4.74 -0.42
C GLY A 152 -4.52 5.83 0.21
N TYR A 153 -3.92 6.95 0.63
CA TYR A 153 -4.65 8.08 1.16
C TYR A 153 -5.48 8.78 0.08
N HIS A 154 -4.87 9.02 -1.07
CA HIS A 154 -5.49 9.63 -2.23
C HIS A 154 -6.66 8.78 -2.71
N ASP A 155 -6.46 7.50 -2.94
CA ASP A 155 -7.50 6.59 -3.43
C ASP A 155 -8.69 6.51 -2.46
N ARG A 156 -8.44 6.39 -1.16
CA ARG A 156 -9.47 5.96 -0.19
C ARG A 156 -10.10 7.09 0.62
N PHE A 157 -9.41 8.21 0.80
CA PHE A 157 -9.81 9.22 1.79
C PHE A 157 -9.87 10.66 1.27
N ILE A 158 -9.41 10.90 0.04
CA ILE A 158 -9.63 12.16 -0.67
C ILE A 158 -10.94 12.04 -1.45
N GLU A 159 -11.72 13.12 -1.48
CA GLU A 159 -12.97 13.16 -2.21
C GLU A 159 -12.75 12.85 -3.69
N HIS A 160 -13.56 11.95 -4.25
CA HIS A 160 -13.43 11.38 -5.60
C HIS A 160 -12.17 10.55 -5.85
N GLY A 161 -11.39 10.22 -4.81
CA GLY A 161 -10.23 9.35 -4.94
C GLY A 161 -9.27 9.81 -6.04
N TYR A 162 -8.82 8.86 -6.84
CA TYR A 162 -8.00 9.10 -8.03
C TYR A 162 -8.64 9.95 -9.14
N GLU A 163 -9.95 10.19 -9.09
CA GLU A 163 -10.65 11.11 -9.99
C GLU A 163 -10.72 12.54 -9.42
N ASN A 164 -10.02 12.83 -8.33
CA ASN A 164 -9.99 14.16 -7.73
C ASN A 164 -9.48 15.21 -8.72
N LYS A 165 -10.39 16.10 -9.14
CA LYS A 165 -10.08 17.11 -10.16
C LYS A 165 -9.10 18.17 -9.67
N VAL A 166 -9.07 18.47 -8.37
CA VAL A 166 -8.18 19.51 -7.81
C VAL A 166 -6.72 19.10 -8.03
N ILE A 167 -6.38 17.84 -7.76
CA ILE A 167 -5.02 17.31 -7.98
C ILE A 167 -4.68 17.32 -9.47
N SER A 168 -5.58 16.85 -10.34
CA SER A 168 -5.32 16.82 -11.79
C SER A 168 -5.13 18.21 -12.40
N VAL A 169 -5.86 19.22 -11.92
CA VAL A 169 -5.74 20.61 -12.36
C VAL A 169 -4.44 21.23 -11.85
N ALA A 170 -4.05 20.95 -10.59
CA ALA A 170 -2.78 21.42 -10.04
C ALA A 170 -1.59 20.87 -10.84
N LEU A 171 -1.60 19.57 -11.17
CA LEU A 171 -0.59 18.96 -12.03
C LEU A 171 -0.56 19.59 -13.44
N ALA A 172 -1.72 19.83 -14.05
CA ALA A 172 -1.76 20.46 -15.37
C ALA A 172 -1.12 21.87 -15.33
N LYS A 173 -1.45 22.65 -14.29
CA LYS A 173 -0.89 23.98 -14.09
C LYS A 173 0.63 23.95 -13.85
N SER A 174 1.13 23.00 -13.06
CA SER A 174 2.57 22.88 -12.81
C SER A 174 3.33 22.53 -14.09
N LYS A 175 2.78 21.66 -14.94
CA LYS A 175 3.31 21.37 -16.28
C LYS A 175 3.30 22.58 -17.20
N ASP A 176 2.21 23.34 -17.24
CA ASP A 176 2.12 24.58 -18.04
C ASP A 176 3.14 25.64 -17.58
N ALA A 177 3.50 25.63 -16.30
CA ALA A 177 4.55 26.47 -15.72
C ALA A 177 5.98 25.95 -15.95
N GLY A 178 6.14 24.81 -16.62
CA GLY A 178 7.46 24.19 -16.88
C GLY A 178 8.09 23.53 -15.66
N LEU A 179 7.30 23.21 -14.63
CA LEU A 179 7.77 22.51 -13.43
C LEU A 179 7.83 20.99 -13.67
N TYR A 180 8.61 20.30 -12.85
CA TYR A 180 8.73 18.83 -12.80
C TYR A 180 9.24 18.17 -14.09
N GLY A 181 9.86 18.96 -14.99
CA GLY A 181 10.66 18.43 -16.10
C GLY A 181 12.00 17.87 -15.60
N GLU A 182 13.10 18.22 -16.26
CA GLU A 182 14.43 17.74 -15.89
C GLU A 182 14.95 18.42 -14.60
N VAL A 183 14.79 17.75 -13.46
CA VAL A 183 15.18 18.22 -12.12
C VAL A 183 16.40 17.48 -11.61
N ASP A 184 17.07 18.04 -10.60
CA ASP A 184 18.15 17.33 -9.92
C ASP A 184 17.60 16.12 -9.15
N HIS A 185 18.35 15.02 -9.15
CA HIS A 185 18.04 13.80 -8.39
C HIS A 185 19.22 13.45 -7.48
N ILE A 186 18.95 12.84 -6.32
CA ILE A 186 19.93 12.57 -5.26
C ILE A 186 21.15 11.77 -5.74
N ALA A 187 20.98 10.94 -6.77
CA ALA A 187 22.06 10.22 -7.45
C ALA A 187 23.03 11.11 -8.26
N GLY A 188 22.88 12.44 -8.24
CA GLY A 188 23.77 13.41 -8.86
C GLY A 188 23.62 13.60 -10.38
N LYS A 189 22.49 13.15 -10.95
CA LYS A 189 22.16 13.34 -12.37
C LYS A 189 20.75 13.91 -12.49
N LYS A 190 20.53 14.78 -13.47
CA LYS A 190 19.18 15.28 -13.74
C LYS A 190 18.30 14.20 -14.38
N ARG A 191 17.00 14.25 -14.09
CA ARG A 191 15.96 13.34 -14.60
C ARG A 191 14.61 14.05 -14.64
N ASP A 192 13.70 13.57 -15.48
CA ASP A 192 12.30 13.97 -15.38
C ASP A 192 11.75 13.59 -13.99
N HIS A 193 11.11 14.55 -13.31
CA HIS A 193 10.56 14.27 -11.99
C HIS A 193 9.36 13.34 -12.10
N TYR A 194 9.34 12.30 -11.27
CA TYR A 194 8.27 11.32 -11.27
C TYR A 194 6.86 11.90 -11.01
N ALA A 195 6.78 13.03 -10.30
CA ALA A 195 5.56 13.81 -10.08
C ALA A 195 4.88 14.25 -11.39
N ALA A 196 5.62 14.39 -12.49
CA ALA A 196 5.06 14.75 -13.80
C ALA A 196 4.31 13.60 -14.48
N THR A 197 4.37 12.37 -13.96
CA THR A 197 3.80 11.20 -14.62
C THR A 197 2.27 11.26 -14.68
N ASN A 198 1.62 11.38 -13.53
CA ASN A 198 0.16 11.40 -13.40
C ASN A 198 -0.27 12.06 -12.06
N PRO A 199 -1.57 12.35 -11.84
CA PRO A 199 -2.04 13.00 -10.62
C PRO A 199 -1.73 12.22 -9.33
N MET A 200 -1.65 10.90 -9.39
CA MET A 200 -1.34 10.04 -8.23
C MET A 200 0.11 10.24 -7.80
N GLU A 201 1.05 10.22 -8.75
CA GLU A 201 2.46 10.49 -8.49
C GLU A 201 2.69 11.94 -8.06
N TYR A 202 2.02 12.91 -8.69
CA TYR A 202 2.11 14.31 -8.28
C TYR A 202 1.75 14.48 -6.80
N PHE A 203 0.69 13.81 -6.34
CA PHE A 203 0.29 13.84 -4.93
C PHE A 203 1.29 13.11 -4.01
N ALA A 204 1.76 11.92 -4.39
CA ALA A 204 2.67 11.13 -3.56
C ALA A 204 4.05 11.79 -3.41
N GLU A 205 4.66 12.18 -4.53
CA GLU A 205 5.95 12.87 -4.59
C GLU A 205 5.93 14.21 -3.84
N SER A 206 4.88 15.01 -4.05
CA SER A 206 4.72 16.28 -3.32
C SER A 206 4.52 16.06 -1.82
N SER A 207 3.90 14.94 -1.41
CA SER A 207 3.74 14.59 0.00
C SER A 207 5.08 14.28 0.66
N GLU A 208 6.00 13.61 -0.05
CA GLU A 208 7.36 13.36 0.44
C GLU A 208 8.12 14.67 0.66
N SER A 209 8.13 15.57 -0.32
CA SER A 209 8.79 16.87 -0.17
C SER A 209 8.15 17.69 0.95
N TYR A 210 6.83 17.64 1.09
CA TYR A 210 6.10 18.42 2.09
C TYR A 210 6.35 17.97 3.53
N PHE A 211 6.27 16.67 3.82
CA PHE A 211 6.43 16.14 5.18
C PHE A 211 7.86 15.74 5.53
N GLY A 212 8.72 15.60 4.53
CA GLY A 212 9.95 14.85 4.66
C GLY A 212 11.02 15.23 3.66
N LYS A 213 11.50 14.21 2.93
CA LYS A 213 12.57 14.32 1.95
C LYS A 213 12.26 13.44 0.74
N ASN A 214 12.18 14.06 -0.42
CA ASN A 214 12.07 13.41 -1.72
C ASN A 214 13.47 13.14 -2.31
N ASP A 215 13.61 12.17 -3.22
CA ASP A 215 14.84 11.88 -3.97
C ASP A 215 15.02 12.73 -5.24
N PHE A 216 13.99 13.45 -5.66
CA PHE A 216 13.98 14.48 -6.70
C PHE A 216 13.84 15.89 -6.10
N PHE A 217 14.44 16.89 -6.75
CA PHE A 217 14.15 18.29 -6.44
C PHE A 217 12.73 18.66 -6.92
N PRO A 218 11.89 19.34 -6.12
CA PRO A 218 12.17 19.89 -4.80
C PRO A 218 12.24 18.80 -3.73
N TYR A 219 13.36 18.76 -3.01
CA TYR A 219 13.64 17.68 -2.09
C TYR A 219 12.91 17.83 -0.76
N ASP A 220 12.65 19.05 -0.30
CA ASP A 220 12.00 19.30 1.00
C ASP A 220 10.97 20.42 0.92
N ARG A 221 10.34 20.72 2.07
CA ARG A 221 9.20 21.64 2.14
C ARG A 221 9.55 23.07 1.75
N ALA A 222 10.77 23.53 2.08
CA ALA A 222 11.19 24.88 1.76
C ALA A 222 11.43 25.03 0.26
N GLU A 223 12.04 24.02 -0.35
CA GLU A 223 12.21 23.96 -1.80
C GLU A 223 10.87 23.82 -2.52
N LEU A 224 9.94 22.98 -2.01
CA LEU A 224 8.60 22.83 -2.56
C LEU A 224 7.84 24.17 -2.52
N GLN A 225 7.92 24.91 -1.41
CA GLN A 225 7.31 26.23 -1.28
C GLN A 225 7.84 27.23 -2.32
N ALA A 226 9.13 27.19 -2.60
CA ALA A 226 9.75 28.09 -3.58
C ALA A 226 9.47 27.67 -5.03
N TYR A 227 9.42 26.35 -5.29
CA TYR A 227 9.33 25.77 -6.62
C TYR A 227 7.88 25.61 -7.11
N ASP A 228 7.02 25.00 -6.30
CA ASP A 228 5.59 24.83 -6.56
C ASP A 228 4.77 25.23 -5.31
N PRO A 229 4.53 26.53 -5.10
CA PRO A 229 3.70 27.00 -3.99
C PRO A 229 2.25 26.53 -4.08
N ASP A 230 1.77 26.07 -5.24
CA ASP A 230 0.42 25.52 -5.40
C ASP A 230 0.36 24.09 -4.87
N ALA A 231 1.37 23.26 -5.15
CA ALA A 231 1.54 21.94 -4.54
C ALA A 231 1.59 22.04 -3.02
N LEU A 232 2.34 23.01 -2.47
CA LEU A 232 2.43 23.23 -1.02
C LEU A 232 1.04 23.44 -0.40
N ARG A 233 0.22 24.35 -0.98
CA ARG A 233 -1.13 24.64 -0.49
C ARG A 233 -2.07 23.44 -0.65
N LEU A 234 -1.92 22.70 -1.74
CA LEU A 234 -2.67 21.47 -1.98
C LEU A 234 -2.39 20.43 -0.89
N MET A 235 -1.12 20.25 -0.50
CA MET A 235 -0.75 19.34 0.59
C MET A 235 -1.34 19.80 1.93
N GLU A 236 -1.29 21.10 2.24
CA GLU A 236 -1.88 21.68 3.44
C GLU A 236 -3.39 21.40 3.56
N GLU A 237 -4.11 21.52 2.43
CA GLU A 237 -5.54 21.30 2.36
C GLU A 237 -5.91 19.81 2.46
N LEU A 238 -5.34 18.97 1.60
CA LEU A 238 -5.77 17.57 1.43
C LEU A 238 -5.32 16.67 2.59
N TRP A 239 -4.18 16.97 3.19
CA TRP A 239 -3.74 16.31 4.43
C TRP A 239 -4.37 16.91 5.69
N GLY A 240 -5.10 18.03 5.56
CA GLY A 240 -5.83 18.67 6.66
C GLY A 240 -4.95 19.39 7.68
N VAL A 241 -3.78 19.87 7.27
CA VAL A 241 -2.80 20.57 8.13
C VAL A 241 -3.42 21.86 8.69
N SER A 242 -4.11 22.64 7.85
CA SER A 242 -4.68 23.95 8.21
C SER A 242 -5.83 23.88 9.23
N LYS A 243 -6.42 22.69 9.44
CA LYS A 243 -7.51 22.49 10.42
C LYS A 243 -7.00 22.23 11.85
N ASN A 244 -5.70 22.04 12.04
CA ASN A 244 -5.10 21.77 13.36
C ASN A 244 -4.52 23.02 14.05
N VAL A 245 -4.12 24.05 13.30
CA VAL A 245 -3.59 25.30 13.88
C VAL A 245 -4.68 26.07 14.65
N SER A 246 -5.94 26.01 14.21
CA SER A 246 -7.06 26.71 14.88
C SER A 246 -7.62 25.99 16.11
N ARG A 247 -7.17 24.76 16.42
CA ARG A 247 -7.67 23.99 17.57
C ARG A 247 -6.74 24.03 18.80
N GLN A 248 -5.60 24.72 18.69
CA GLN A 248 -4.65 24.95 19.79
C GLN A 248 -4.42 26.45 20.03
N GLU A 249 -5.49 27.23 20.27
CA GLU A 249 -5.30 28.49 21.00
C GLU A 249 -5.13 28.21 22.50
N PRO A 250 -4.18 28.87 23.18
CA PRO A 250 -3.94 28.64 24.60
C PRO A 250 -5.13 29.17 25.42
N ARG A 251 -5.74 28.30 26.24
CA ARG A 251 -6.56 28.74 27.38
C ARG A 251 -5.64 29.48 28.35
N ASN A 252 -5.50 30.80 28.20
CA ASN A 252 -4.82 31.62 29.19
C ASN A 252 -5.76 32.65 29.81
N ALA A 253 -5.67 32.69 31.14
CA ALA A 253 -6.03 33.75 32.07
C ALA A 253 -7.52 34.12 32.22
N ARG A 254 -8.19 33.46 33.18
CA ARG A 254 -9.21 34.16 33.98
C ARG A 254 -8.55 34.77 35.22
N THR A 255 -8.45 36.09 35.16
CA THR A 255 -8.29 37.08 36.22
C THR A 255 -8.75 36.61 37.60
N ILE A 256 -7.83 36.59 38.58
CA ILE A 256 -8.20 36.72 39.99
C ILE A 256 -7.96 38.18 40.35
N ARG A 257 -9.07 38.85 40.68
CA ARG A 257 -9.09 40.22 41.18
C ARG A 257 -8.43 40.25 42.56
N THR A 258 -7.59 41.24 42.77
CA THR A 258 -7.27 41.77 44.08
C THR A 258 -8.53 42.43 44.65
N ASP A 259 -8.95 41.99 45.83
CA ASP A 259 -9.53 42.79 46.90
C ASP A 259 -9.19 42.10 48.23
#